data_AF-A0A2U2CPM8-F1
#
_entry.id   AF-A0A2U2CPM8-F1
#
_cell.length_a   1.000
_cell.length_b   1.000
_cell.length_c   1.000
_cell.angle_alpha   90.00
_cell.angle_beta   90.00
_cell.angle_gamma   90.00
#
_symmetry.space_group_name_H-M   'P 1'
#
loop_
_entity.id
_entity.type
_entity.pdbx_description
1 polymer ?
#
loop_
_entity_poly.entity_id
_entity_poly.type
_entity_poly.pdbx_seq_one_letter_code
_entity_poly.pdbx_strand_id
1 'polypeptide(L)'
;MMNFPKPVLAGFLLTAAPAFADPAGLYCTDGGDSFLIGQPAGDDAFDVRIISWQGGFHCGIDGTAHAMPDGWLLESQGCALELREESGAIRLAASPPEACAPFCGAQATLNGLTFPRSGRMTESPDPSLFERDLGELDPC
;
A
#
# COMPACT_ATOMS: atom_id res chain seq x y z
N MET A 1 -64.97 -10.58 12.63
CA MET A 1 -63.93 -10.59 11.57
C MET A 1 -62.78 -9.73 12.08
N MET A 2 -61.73 -10.35 12.63
CA MET A 2 -60.60 -9.64 13.23
C MET A 2 -59.48 -9.55 12.20
N ASN A 3 -59.13 -8.32 11.83
CA ASN A 3 -58.15 -8.00 10.81
C ASN A 3 -56.80 -7.78 11.51
N PHE A 4 -55.82 -8.66 11.29
CA PHE A 4 -54.47 -8.51 11.83
C PHE A 4 -53.57 -7.78 10.82
N PRO A 5 -52.86 -6.70 11.21
CA PRO A 5 -51.87 -6.07 10.34
C PRO A 5 -50.61 -6.95 10.23
N LYS A 6 -50.14 -7.15 8.99
CA LYS A 6 -48.89 -7.87 8.68
C LYS A 6 -47.67 -7.03 9.10
N PRO A 7 -46.66 -7.63 9.75
CA PRO A 7 -45.39 -6.95 9.99
C PRO A 7 -44.60 -6.82 8.68
N VAL A 8 -44.23 -5.58 8.33
CA VAL A 8 -43.28 -5.29 7.26
C VAL A 8 -41.88 -5.45 7.84
N LEU A 9 -41.22 -6.55 7.52
CA LEU A 9 -39.80 -6.76 7.79
C LEU A 9 -38.99 -5.83 6.88
N ALA A 10 -38.52 -4.71 7.44
CA ALA A 10 -37.50 -3.87 6.81
C ALA A 10 -36.16 -4.61 6.89
N GLY A 11 -35.78 -5.27 5.81
CA GLY A 11 -34.44 -5.87 5.67
C GLY A 11 -33.38 -4.79 5.59
N PHE A 12 -32.57 -4.65 6.64
CA PHE A 12 -31.30 -3.94 6.59
C PHE A 12 -30.36 -4.72 5.66
N LEU A 13 -30.16 -4.22 4.43
CA LEU A 13 -29.06 -4.64 3.58
C LEU A 13 -27.77 -4.08 4.19
N LEU A 14 -27.06 -4.90 4.99
CA LEU A 14 -25.67 -4.61 5.32
C LEU A 14 -24.84 -4.80 4.04
N THR A 15 -24.54 -3.70 3.36
CA THR A 15 -23.52 -3.69 2.31
C THR A 15 -22.17 -3.79 3.02
N ALA A 16 -21.63 -5.00 3.14
CA ALA A 16 -20.25 -5.17 3.57
C ALA A 16 -19.36 -4.55 2.49
N ALA A 17 -18.65 -3.47 2.83
CA ALA A 17 -17.57 -2.99 1.98
C ALA A 17 -16.55 -4.12 1.81
N PRO A 18 -15.97 -4.33 0.61
CA PRO A 18 -14.84 -5.25 0.46
C PRO A 18 -13.75 -4.79 1.42
N ALA A 19 -13.43 -5.61 2.41
CA ALA A 19 -12.26 -5.40 3.24
C ALA A 19 -11.05 -5.71 2.38
N PHE A 20 -10.27 -4.68 2.03
CA PHE A 20 -8.96 -4.86 1.42
C PHE A 20 -8.07 -5.69 2.35
N ALA A 21 -7.19 -6.51 1.79
CA ALA A 21 -6.28 -7.26 2.63
C ALA A 21 -5.32 -6.28 3.31
N ASP A 22 -5.07 -6.50 4.61
CA ASP A 22 -4.12 -5.70 5.38
C ASP A 22 -2.77 -5.63 4.65
N PRO A 23 -2.31 -4.42 4.23
CA PRO A 23 -1.05 -4.24 3.52
C PRO A 23 0.14 -4.28 4.47
N ALA A 24 -0.08 -4.47 5.77
CA ALA A 24 0.98 -4.60 6.76
C ALA A 24 1.92 -5.76 6.40
N GLY A 25 3.20 -5.57 6.65
CA GLY A 25 4.21 -6.58 6.38
C GLY A 25 5.44 -6.02 5.70
N LEU A 26 6.39 -6.91 5.45
CA LEU A 26 7.54 -6.67 4.59
C LEU A 26 7.35 -7.48 3.31
N TYR A 27 7.46 -6.82 2.17
CA TYR A 27 7.38 -7.41 0.85
C TYR A 27 8.72 -7.23 0.16
N CYS A 28 9.29 -8.31 -0.34
CA CYS A 28 10.52 -8.32 -1.13
C CYS A 28 10.20 -8.79 -2.54
N THR A 29 10.70 -8.09 -3.55
CA THR A 29 10.60 -8.47 -4.96
C THR A 29 11.93 -8.21 -5.66
N ASP A 30 12.03 -8.60 -6.93
CA ASP A 30 13.21 -8.37 -7.77
C ASP A 30 14.50 -8.94 -7.18
N GLY A 31 14.41 -10.07 -6.45
CA GLY A 31 15.56 -10.69 -5.79
C GLY A 31 16.06 -9.95 -4.55
N GLY A 32 15.29 -9.00 -4.01
CA GLY A 32 15.63 -8.20 -2.83
C GLY A 32 15.86 -6.73 -3.16
N ASP A 33 16.07 -6.39 -4.43
CA ASP A 33 16.39 -5.02 -4.85
C ASP A 33 15.23 -4.03 -4.64
N SER A 34 14.00 -4.52 -4.52
CA SER A 34 12.80 -3.73 -4.29
C SER A 34 12.03 -4.25 -3.08
N PHE A 35 11.68 -3.36 -2.16
CA PHE A 35 10.87 -3.72 -1.00
C PHE A 35 9.86 -2.67 -0.57
N LEU A 36 8.78 -3.16 0.03
CA LEU A 36 7.71 -2.38 0.64
C LEU A 36 7.52 -2.84 2.07
N ILE A 37 7.48 -1.89 3.00
CA ILE A 37 7.17 -2.12 4.40
C ILE A 37 5.89 -1.37 4.72
N GLY A 38 4.88 -2.07 5.24
CA GLY A 38 3.65 -1.47 5.72
C GLY A 38 3.45 -1.79 7.20
N GLN A 39 3.02 -0.82 8.01
CA GLN A 39 2.59 -1.05 9.39
C GLN A 39 1.31 -0.26 9.70
N PRO A 40 0.38 -0.79 10.52
CA PRO A 40 -0.83 -0.07 10.88
C PRO A 40 -0.52 1.27 11.57
N ALA A 41 -1.18 2.35 11.12
CA ALA A 41 -1.07 3.71 11.68
C ALA A 41 -2.42 4.28 12.17
N GLY A 42 -3.51 3.53 12.02
CA GLY A 42 -4.87 3.89 12.44
C GLY A 42 -5.92 3.02 11.76
N ASP A 43 -7.19 3.34 11.97
CA ASP A 43 -8.32 2.52 11.48
C ASP A 43 -8.43 2.48 9.93
N ASP A 44 -7.89 3.50 9.24
CA ASP A 44 -7.91 3.63 7.77
C ASP A 44 -6.57 4.16 7.22
N ALA A 45 -5.48 3.90 7.94
CA ALA A 45 -4.16 4.42 7.61
C ALA A 45 -3.06 3.42 7.97
N PHE A 46 -2.00 3.40 7.16
CA PHE A 46 -0.79 2.64 7.46
C PHE A 46 0.43 3.46 7.08
N ASP A 47 1.48 3.36 7.89
CA ASP A 47 2.78 3.91 7.50
C ASP A 47 3.40 2.95 6.50
N VAL A 48 3.91 3.53 5.42
CA VAL A 48 4.51 2.79 4.33
C VAL A 48 5.88 3.33 4.02
N ARG A 49 6.76 2.41 3.65
CA ARG A 49 8.11 2.69 3.19
C ARG A 49 8.39 1.85 1.95
N ILE A 50 8.85 2.48 0.89
CA ILE A 50 9.08 1.83 -0.40
C ILE A 50 10.48 2.21 -0.86
N ILE A 51 11.29 1.19 -1.15
CA ILE A 51 12.64 1.35 -1.71
C ILE A 51 12.79 0.42 -2.91
N SER A 52 13.47 0.90 -3.94
CA SER A 52 13.76 0.10 -5.13
C SER A 52 15.08 0.52 -5.77
N TRP A 53 15.96 -0.45 -6.00
CA TRP A 53 17.20 -0.32 -6.74
C TRP A 53 17.01 -0.84 -8.17
N GLN A 54 17.13 0.05 -9.15
CA GLN A 54 16.87 -0.23 -10.57
C GLN A 54 18.09 0.17 -11.39
N GLY A 55 18.86 -0.82 -11.84
CA GLY A 55 20.00 -0.57 -12.74
C GLY A 55 21.05 0.40 -12.17
N GLY A 56 21.25 0.41 -10.85
CA GLY A 56 22.16 1.32 -10.15
C GLY A 56 21.54 2.65 -9.70
N PHE A 57 20.26 2.88 -9.97
CA PHE A 57 19.51 4.03 -9.49
C PHE A 57 18.55 3.64 -8.38
N HIS A 58 18.24 4.58 -7.49
CA HIS A 58 17.44 4.33 -6.29
C HIS A 58 16.15 5.14 -6.33
N CYS A 59 15.03 4.51 -5.99
CA CYS A 59 13.79 5.19 -5.58
C CYS A 59 13.55 4.94 -4.09
N GLY A 60 13.14 5.98 -3.36
CA GLY A 60 12.77 5.85 -1.95
C GLY A 60 11.68 6.84 -1.57
N ILE A 61 10.58 6.35 -1.02
CA ILE A 61 9.50 7.17 -0.49
C ILE A 61 8.93 6.55 0.78
N ASP A 62 8.57 7.38 1.74
CA ASP A 62 7.87 7.00 2.95
C ASP A 62 6.78 8.01 3.31
N GLY A 63 5.86 7.58 4.15
CA GLY A 63 4.78 8.40 4.67
C GLY A 63 3.59 7.56 5.12
N THR A 64 2.51 8.23 5.48
CA THR A 64 1.25 7.57 5.83
C THR A 64 0.37 7.48 4.59
N ALA A 65 -0.05 6.26 4.25
CA ALA A 65 -1.00 5.99 3.19
C ALA A 65 -2.40 5.80 3.78
N HIS A 66 -3.39 6.43 3.16
CA HIS A 66 -4.79 6.41 3.60
C HIS A 66 -5.62 5.48 2.73
N ALA A 67 -6.56 4.77 3.34
CA ALA A 67 -7.46 3.86 2.63
C ALA A 67 -8.33 4.62 1.61
N MET A 68 -8.54 3.96 0.48
CA MET A 68 -9.39 4.37 -0.64
C MET A 68 -10.28 3.20 -1.08
N PRO A 69 -11.32 3.43 -1.90
CA PRO A 69 -12.20 2.36 -2.36
C PRO A 69 -11.53 1.22 -3.15
N ASP A 70 -10.32 1.39 -3.67
CA ASP A 70 -9.56 0.43 -4.49
C ASP A 70 -8.11 0.20 -4.03
N GLY A 71 -7.77 0.60 -2.80
CA GLY A 71 -6.43 0.45 -2.25
C GLY A 71 -6.10 1.56 -1.27
N TRP A 72 -4.92 2.17 -1.43
CA TRP A 72 -4.46 3.24 -0.56
C TRP A 72 -3.74 4.33 -1.33
N LEU A 73 -3.73 5.54 -0.77
CA LEU A 73 -3.06 6.70 -1.34
C LEU A 73 -2.03 7.23 -0.35
N LEU A 74 -0.78 7.28 -0.79
CA LEU A 74 0.27 8.07 -0.17
C LEU A 74 0.42 9.39 -0.92
N GLU A 75 0.31 10.50 -0.19
CA GLU A 75 0.61 11.83 -0.71
C GLU A 75 1.84 12.40 -0.02
N SER A 76 2.89 12.69 -0.79
CA SER A 76 4.12 13.28 -0.25
C SER A 76 4.73 14.24 -1.24
N GLN A 77 4.94 15.50 -0.82
CA GLN A 77 5.60 16.54 -1.62
C GLN A 77 5.05 16.70 -3.06
N GLY A 78 3.75 16.49 -3.26
CA GLY A 78 3.10 16.57 -4.57
C GLY A 78 3.14 15.29 -5.42
N CYS A 79 3.78 14.21 -4.93
CA CYS A 79 3.60 12.86 -5.44
C CYS A 79 2.35 12.25 -4.81
N ALA A 80 1.37 11.92 -5.64
CA ALA A 80 0.22 11.09 -5.29
C ALA A 80 0.49 9.66 -5.80
N LEU A 81 0.83 8.77 -4.87
CA LEU A 81 1.18 7.39 -5.14
C LEU A 81 0.09 6.46 -4.63
N GLU A 82 -0.59 5.80 -5.56
CA GLU A 82 -1.62 4.82 -5.28
C GLU A 82 -0.99 3.44 -5.12
N LEU A 83 -1.38 2.75 -4.05
CA LEU A 83 -1.06 1.37 -3.75
C LEU A 83 -2.33 0.56 -3.97
N ARG A 84 -2.44 -0.14 -5.10
CA ARG A 84 -3.63 -0.90 -5.47
C ARG A 84 -3.41 -2.38 -5.28
N GLU A 85 -4.37 -3.07 -4.67
CA GLU A 85 -4.33 -4.53 -4.62
C GLU A 85 -4.91 -5.09 -5.93
N GLU A 86 -4.04 -5.60 -6.81
CA GLU A 86 -4.41 -6.20 -8.08
C GLU A 86 -3.92 -7.66 -8.14
N SER A 87 -4.84 -8.61 -8.31
CA SER A 87 -4.50 -10.03 -8.48
C SER A 87 -3.60 -10.62 -7.37
N GLY A 88 -3.75 -10.13 -6.13
CA GLY A 88 -2.93 -10.55 -4.99
C GLY A 88 -1.51 -9.96 -4.99
N ALA A 89 -1.29 -8.84 -5.66
CA ALA A 89 -0.07 -8.03 -5.58
C ALA A 89 -0.42 -6.58 -5.25
N ILE A 90 0.46 -5.89 -4.54
CA ILE A 90 0.37 -4.43 -4.37
C ILE A 90 1.06 -3.80 -5.57
N ARG A 91 0.32 -3.04 -6.36
CA ARG A 91 0.84 -2.33 -7.53
C ARG A 91 0.88 -0.84 -7.25
N LEU A 92 2.01 -0.22 -7.60
CA LEU A 92 2.21 1.20 -7.46
C LEU A 92 1.80 1.94 -8.73
N ALA A 93 1.01 3.00 -8.58
CA ALA A 93 0.63 3.89 -9.67
C ALA A 93 0.74 5.35 -9.22
N ALA A 94 1.50 6.17 -9.95
CA ALA A 94 1.61 7.59 -9.69
C ALA A 94 0.73 8.40 -10.66
N SER A 95 0.14 9.49 -10.18
CA SER A 95 -0.67 10.40 -11.01
C SER A 95 -0.30 11.87 -10.78
N PRO A 96 0.25 12.58 -11.78
CA PRO A 96 0.76 12.04 -13.06
C PRO A 96 1.97 11.10 -12.84
N PRO A 97 2.33 10.24 -13.82
CA PRO A 97 3.39 9.24 -13.66
C PRO A 97 4.75 9.80 -13.22
N GLU A 98 5.05 11.03 -13.61
CA GLU A 98 6.27 11.76 -13.27
C GLU A 98 6.23 12.48 -11.91
N ALA A 99 5.08 12.54 -11.23
CA ALA A 99 4.93 13.27 -9.98
C ALA A 99 5.88 12.80 -8.88
N CYS A 100 6.24 11.51 -8.92
CA CYS A 100 7.12 10.88 -7.95
C CYS A 100 8.59 10.82 -8.39
N ALA A 101 8.94 11.42 -9.53
CA ALA A 101 10.32 11.51 -10.00
C ALA A 101 11.30 12.14 -8.99
N PRO A 102 10.94 13.14 -8.16
CA PRO A 102 11.84 13.67 -7.13
C PRO A 102 12.32 12.66 -6.09
N PHE A 103 11.60 11.55 -5.91
CA PHE A 103 11.96 10.47 -4.99
C PHE A 103 12.88 9.41 -5.63
N CYS A 104 13.24 9.59 -6.90
CA CYS A 104 13.99 8.64 -7.69
C CYS A 104 15.25 9.27 -8.31
N GLY A 105 16.32 8.48 -8.36
CA GLY A 105 17.48 8.75 -9.20
C GLY A 105 17.10 8.72 -10.69
N ALA A 106 17.98 9.26 -11.52
CA ALA A 106 17.76 9.29 -12.96
C ALA A 106 17.38 7.89 -13.49
N GLN A 107 16.34 7.78 -14.31
CA GLN A 107 15.91 6.51 -14.92
C GLN A 107 15.23 5.47 -14.00
N ALA A 108 15.15 5.67 -12.68
CA ALA A 108 14.33 4.84 -11.80
C ALA A 108 12.89 5.41 -11.69
N THR A 109 11.93 4.54 -11.39
CA THR A 109 10.54 4.97 -11.16
C THR A 109 9.84 4.12 -10.12
N LEU A 110 8.98 4.75 -9.31
CA LEU A 110 8.03 4.07 -8.43
C LEU A 110 6.81 3.55 -9.21
N ASN A 111 6.44 4.24 -10.29
CA ASN A 111 5.25 3.91 -11.06
C ASN A 111 5.43 2.56 -11.78
N GLY A 112 4.51 1.63 -11.51
CA GLY A 112 4.51 0.29 -12.11
C GLY A 112 5.23 -0.78 -11.28
N LEU A 113 5.91 -0.43 -10.18
CA LEU A 113 6.44 -1.42 -9.25
C LEU A 113 5.31 -2.31 -8.72
N THR A 114 5.61 -3.59 -8.54
CA THR A 114 4.63 -4.60 -8.13
C THR A 114 5.24 -5.47 -7.04
N PHE A 115 4.56 -5.57 -5.91
CA PHE A 115 4.95 -6.37 -4.75
C PHE A 115 3.98 -7.54 -4.62
N PRO A 116 4.33 -8.73 -5.14
CA PRO A 116 3.45 -9.88 -5.08
C PRO A 116 3.30 -10.36 -3.64
N ARG A 117 2.12 -10.87 -3.27
CA ARG A 117 1.90 -11.44 -1.94
C ARG A 117 2.78 -12.66 -1.65
N SER A 118 3.24 -13.37 -2.68
CA SER A 118 4.24 -14.44 -2.53
C SER A 118 5.61 -13.95 -2.08
N GLY A 119 5.91 -12.65 -2.24
CA GLY A 119 7.11 -11.99 -1.73
C GLY A 119 6.94 -11.41 -0.32
N ARG A 120 5.78 -11.58 0.34
CA ARG A 120 5.55 -11.13 1.71
C ARG A 120 6.33 -12.02 2.69
N MET A 121 7.33 -11.45 3.35
CA MET A 121 8.23 -12.13 4.28
C MET A 121 7.65 -12.22 5.69
N THR A 122 6.94 -11.17 6.13
CA THR A 122 6.26 -11.12 7.44
C THR A 122 4.97 -10.31 7.34
N GLU A 123 4.01 -10.58 8.23
CA GLU A 123 2.76 -9.83 8.37
C GLU A 123 2.90 -8.61 9.30
N SER A 124 3.91 -8.61 10.17
CA SER A 124 4.22 -7.51 11.09
C SER A 124 5.72 -7.25 10.99
N PRO A 125 6.13 -6.18 10.28
CA PRO A 125 7.54 -5.83 10.17
C PRO A 125 8.04 -5.29 11.52
N ASP A 126 9.35 -5.45 11.78
CA ASP A 126 9.99 -4.86 12.96
C ASP A 126 9.84 -3.32 12.90
N PRO A 127 9.23 -2.67 13.93
CA PRO A 127 9.04 -1.22 13.93
C PRO A 127 10.34 -0.42 13.75
N SER A 128 11.49 -0.99 14.15
CA SER A 128 12.80 -0.35 13.96
C SER A 128 13.14 -0.12 12.48
N LEU A 129 12.50 -0.84 11.55
CA LEU A 129 12.67 -0.61 10.11
C LEU A 129 12.17 0.77 9.67
N PHE A 130 11.26 1.40 10.43
CA PHE A 130 10.83 2.78 10.16
C PHE A 130 11.75 3.84 10.77
N GLU A 131 12.61 3.47 11.72
CA GLU A 131 13.56 4.39 12.37
C GLU A 131 14.87 4.55 11.60
N ARG A 132 15.18 3.63 10.68
CA ARG A 132 16.43 3.65 9.89
C ARG A 132 16.32 4.64 8.72
N ASP A 133 17.43 5.02 8.11
CA ASP A 133 17.43 5.86 6.90
C ASP A 133 17.11 5.05 5.63
N LEU A 134 16.43 5.67 4.64
CA LEU A 134 15.93 4.94 3.45
C LEU A 134 17.10 4.31 2.68
N GLY A 135 18.20 5.05 2.50
CA GLY A 135 19.34 4.61 1.71
C GLY A 135 20.21 3.50 2.34
N GLU A 136 19.98 3.12 3.60
CA GLU A 136 20.76 2.08 4.30
C GLU A 136 19.94 0.80 4.57
N LEU A 137 18.65 0.81 4.23
CA LEU A 137 17.79 -0.33 4.46
C LEU A 137 18.01 -1.42 3.41
N ASP A 138 18.30 -2.62 3.90
CA ASP A 138 18.26 -3.87 3.16
C ASP A 138 17.58 -4.93 4.04
N PRO A 139 16.23 -4.95 4.07
CA PRO A 139 15.45 -5.87 4.91
C PRO A 139 15.20 -7.22 4.23
N CYS A 140 15.57 -7.32 2.94
CA CYS A 140 15.63 -8.52 2.14
C CYS A 140 17.10 -9.00 2.10
#